data_AF-A0A5D2RGS8-F1
#
_entry.id   AF-A0A5D2RGS8-F1
#
_cell.length_a   1.000
_cell.length_b   1.000
_cell.length_c   1.000
_cell.angle_alpha   90.00
_cell.angle_beta   90.00
_cell.angle_gamma   90.00
#
_symmetry.space_group_name_H-M   'P 1'
#
loop_
_entity.id
_entity.type
_entity.pdbx_description
1 polymer ?
#
loop_
_entity_poly.entity_id
_entity_poly.type
_entity_poly.pdbx_seq_one_letter_code
_entity_poly.pdbx_strand_id
1 'polypeptide(L)'
;MVILELFFTFLMLMIYLTSVTADTQIYIDRPMYVEGGKPTAKSDAKLKCCNNHPKLGKCIPGEDDNPDKDGKCWNYCIADCERGGVCKLMSGGHHECHCAC
;
A
#
# COMPACT_ATOMS: atom_id res chain seq x y z
N MET A 1 -17.83 -24.65 44.95
CA MET A 1 -16.97 -23.45 44.97
C MET A 1 -15.83 -23.54 43.95
N VAL A 2 -15.05 -24.63 43.92
CA VAL A 2 -13.92 -24.82 42.96
C VAL A 2 -14.34 -24.76 41.47
N ILE A 3 -15.49 -25.35 41.13
CA ILE A 3 -16.00 -25.35 39.74
C ILE A 3 -16.37 -23.94 39.26
N LEU A 4 -16.83 -23.08 40.19
CA LEU A 4 -17.24 -21.71 39.88
C LEU A 4 -16.02 -20.82 39.59
N GLU A 5 -14.93 -20.98 40.36
CA GLU A 5 -13.64 -20.31 40.12
C GLU A 5 -13.00 -20.73 38.78
N LEU A 6 -13.09 -22.02 38.44
CA LEU A 6 -12.62 -22.53 37.16
C LEU A 6 -13.43 -21.92 36.00
N PHE A 7 -14.75 -21.82 36.16
CA PHE A 7 -15.59 -21.20 35.12
C PHE A 7 -15.22 -19.73 34.87
N PHE A 8 -14.99 -18.95 35.92
CA PHE A 8 -14.58 -17.54 35.78
C PHE A 8 -13.22 -17.37 35.12
N THR A 9 -12.25 -18.23 35.46
CA THR A 9 -10.90 -18.19 34.84
C THR A 9 -10.94 -18.58 33.36
N PHE A 10 -11.73 -19.59 32.98
CA PHE A 10 -11.94 -19.94 31.57
C PHE A 10 -12.66 -18.82 30.80
N LEU A 11 -13.68 -18.20 31.40
CA LEU A 11 -14.41 -17.08 30.80
C LEU A 11 -13.47 -15.90 30.50
N MET A 12 -12.63 -15.52 31.46
CA MET A 12 -11.65 -14.43 31.32
C MET A 12 -10.61 -14.74 30.23
N LEU A 13 -10.12 -15.97 30.18
CA LEU A 13 -9.16 -16.39 29.14
C LEU A 13 -9.77 -16.32 27.74
N MET A 14 -11.02 -16.78 27.59
CA MET A 14 -11.73 -16.71 26.31
C MET A 14 -11.97 -15.26 25.87
N ILE A 15 -12.37 -14.38 26.79
CA ILE A 15 -12.54 -12.94 26.52
C ILE A 15 -11.20 -12.30 26.11
N TYR A 16 -10.11 -12.64 26.82
CA TYR A 16 -8.77 -12.14 26.50
C TYR A 16 -8.32 -12.59 25.11
N LEU A 17 -8.48 -13.88 24.77
CA LEU A 17 -8.15 -14.42 23.45
C LEU A 17 -8.99 -13.78 22.33
N THR A 18 -10.29 -13.54 22.55
CA THR A 18 -11.12 -12.82 21.57
C THR A 18 -10.72 -11.35 21.41
N SER A 19 -10.21 -10.71 22.47
CA SER A 19 -9.76 -9.31 22.42
C SER A 19 -8.44 -9.16 21.68
N VAL A 20 -7.48 -10.07 21.91
CA VAL A 20 -6.19 -10.09 21.23
C VAL A 20 -6.36 -10.40 19.73
N THR A 21 -7.27 -11.30 19.38
CA THR A 21 -7.54 -11.64 17.97
C THR A 21 -8.26 -10.50 17.22
N ALA A 22 -9.10 -9.72 17.90
CA ALA A 22 -9.72 -8.52 17.32
C ALA A 22 -8.69 -7.42 17.01
N ASP A 23 -7.67 -7.23 17.83
CA ASP A 23 -6.60 -6.24 17.59
C ASP A 23 -5.70 -6.64 16.40
N THR A 24 -5.42 -7.94 16.23
CA THR A 24 -4.66 -8.44 15.07
C THR A 24 -5.41 -8.32 13.73
N GLN A 25 -6.74 -8.19 13.74
CA GLN A 25 -7.53 -7.96 12.52
C GLN A 25 -7.47 -6.49 12.04
N ILE A 26 -7.27 -5.52 12.94
CA ILE A 26 -7.28 -4.10 12.57
C ILE A 26 -5.99 -3.70 11.83
N TYR A 27 -4.88 -4.44 11.99
CA TYR A 27 -3.66 -4.18 11.22
C TYR A 27 -3.73 -4.60 9.74
N ILE A 28 -4.78 -5.31 9.32
CA ILE A 28 -4.98 -5.77 7.94
C ILE A 28 -6.06 -4.97 7.21
N ASP A 29 -6.59 -3.89 7.78
CA ASP A 29 -7.58 -3.05 7.09
C ASP A 29 -6.94 -1.93 6.26
N ARG A 30 -6.23 -2.33 5.19
CA ARG A 30 -6.18 -1.48 3.99
C ARG A 30 -7.06 -2.14 2.92
N PRO A 31 -8.24 -1.59 2.62
CA PRO A 31 -9.16 -2.22 1.69
C PRO A 31 -8.61 -2.07 0.28
N MET A 32 -8.20 -3.19 -0.33
CA MET A 32 -7.98 -3.25 -1.77
C MET A 32 -9.34 -3.44 -2.43
N TYR A 33 -9.84 -2.42 -3.11
CA TYR A 33 -10.84 -2.60 -4.17
C TYR A 33 -10.28 -3.61 -5.18
N VAL A 34 -10.97 -4.74 -5.33
CA VAL A 34 -10.73 -5.75 -6.36
C VAL A 34 -11.89 -5.69 -7.34
N GLU A 35 -11.63 -5.14 -8.51
CA GLU A 35 -12.38 -5.52 -9.70
C GLU A 35 -11.62 -6.70 -10.35
N GLY A 36 -12.31 -7.82 -10.58
CA GLY A 36 -11.83 -8.95 -11.39
C GLY A 36 -10.94 -9.96 -10.66
N GLY A 37 -11.55 -11.05 -10.18
CA GLY A 37 -10.89 -12.10 -9.42
C GLY A 37 -9.81 -12.90 -10.17
N LYS A 38 -8.59 -12.88 -9.61
CA LYS A 38 -7.66 -14.01 -9.55
C LYS A 38 -6.63 -13.74 -8.44
N PRO A 39 -6.45 -14.61 -7.43
CA PRO A 39 -5.42 -14.44 -6.43
C PRO A 39 -4.08 -14.84 -7.02
N THR A 40 -3.40 -13.90 -7.65
CA THR A 40 -1.96 -13.97 -7.85
C THR A 40 -1.32 -13.16 -6.74
N ALA A 41 -0.37 -13.73 -5.99
CA ALA A 41 0.48 -12.97 -5.08
C ALA A 41 0.90 -11.68 -5.78
N LYS A 42 0.47 -10.51 -5.26
CA LYS A 42 0.85 -9.21 -5.81
C LYS A 42 2.37 -9.15 -5.70
N SER A 43 3.08 -9.37 -6.81
CA SER A 43 4.46 -8.94 -6.93
C SER A 43 4.52 -7.46 -6.59
N ASP A 44 5.60 -7.01 -5.95
CA ASP A 44 5.80 -5.63 -5.50
C ASP A 44 5.56 -4.59 -6.62
N ALA A 45 5.68 -5.01 -7.89
CA ALA A 45 5.27 -4.28 -9.08
C ALA A 45 3.82 -3.75 -9.04
N LYS A 46 2.85 -4.53 -8.53
CA LYS A 46 1.43 -4.12 -8.48
C LYS A 46 1.12 -3.17 -7.30
N LEU A 47 2.08 -2.87 -6.42
CA LEU A 47 2.03 -1.76 -5.46
C LEU A 47 2.75 -0.51 -5.99
N LYS A 48 3.70 -0.67 -6.92
CA LYS A 48 4.46 0.41 -7.51
C LYS A 48 3.68 1.18 -8.58
N CYS A 49 3.03 0.47 -9.50
CA CYS A 49 2.23 1.11 -10.56
C CYS A 49 0.95 1.73 -10.00
N CYS A 50 0.39 2.72 -10.70
CA CYS A 50 -0.82 3.44 -10.30
C CYS A 50 -0.73 4.21 -8.98
N ASN A 51 0.49 4.57 -8.54
CA ASN A 51 0.71 5.17 -7.23
C ASN A 51 1.70 6.35 -7.32
N ASN A 52 1.55 7.29 -6.38
CA ASN A 52 2.52 8.37 -6.17
C ASN A 52 3.70 7.86 -5.34
N HIS A 53 4.89 8.36 -5.63
CA HIS A 53 6.13 7.98 -4.97
C HIS A 53 6.82 9.21 -4.36
N PRO A 54 6.30 9.75 -3.23
CA PRO A 54 6.88 10.93 -2.58
C PRO A 54 8.32 10.69 -2.09
N LYS A 55 8.72 9.41 -1.90
CA LYS A 55 10.08 9.01 -1.54
C LYS A 55 11.13 9.36 -2.61
N LEU A 56 10.71 9.55 -3.87
CA LEU A 56 11.60 10.03 -4.94
C LEU A 56 11.83 11.55 -4.87
N GLY A 57 11.15 12.25 -3.97
CA GLY A 57 11.20 13.70 -3.83
C GLY A 57 10.44 14.44 -4.94
N LYS A 58 10.64 15.76 -4.98
CA LYS A 58 10.05 16.63 -6.00
C LYS A 58 10.56 16.26 -7.39
N CYS A 59 9.75 16.54 -8.41
CA CYS A 59 10.13 16.37 -9.81
C CYS A 59 9.85 17.61 -10.65
N ILE A 60 10.49 17.69 -11.81
CA ILE A 60 10.34 18.75 -12.82
C ILE A 60 9.58 18.18 -14.02
N PRO A 61 8.40 18.73 -14.37
CA PRO A 61 7.66 18.32 -15.57
C PRO A 61 8.47 18.54 -16.86
N GLY A 62 8.46 17.57 -17.76
CA GLY A 62 9.17 17.56 -19.04
C GLY A 62 10.63 17.12 -18.96
N GLU A 63 11.20 17.02 -17.75
CA GLU A 63 12.57 16.54 -17.50
C GLU A 63 12.52 15.17 -16.81
N ASP A 64 11.92 15.09 -15.62
CA ASP A 64 11.92 13.86 -14.81
C ASP A 64 10.97 12.77 -15.32
N ASP A 65 9.99 13.11 -16.15
CA ASP A 65 9.06 12.18 -16.79
C ASP A 65 9.40 11.89 -18.26
N ASN A 66 10.53 12.40 -18.74
CA ASN A 66 10.93 12.25 -20.13
C ASN A 66 11.64 10.90 -20.38
N PRO A 67 11.14 10.05 -21.29
CA PRO A 67 11.77 8.77 -21.63
C PRO A 67 13.12 8.92 -22.33
N ASP A 68 13.36 10.04 -23.02
CA ASP A 68 14.55 10.28 -23.85
C ASP A 68 15.69 10.97 -23.09
N LYS A 69 15.41 11.47 -21.88
CA LYS A 69 16.36 12.24 -21.06
C LYS A 69 16.70 11.56 -19.72
N ASP A 70 16.52 10.26 -19.62
CA ASP A 70 16.72 9.51 -18.37
C ASP A 70 15.92 10.08 -17.19
N GLY A 71 14.69 10.53 -17.45
CA GLY A 71 13.85 11.16 -16.45
C GLY A 71 13.67 10.28 -15.21
N LYS A 72 13.89 10.82 -14.02
CA LYS A 72 13.82 10.06 -12.75
C LYS A 72 12.50 9.31 -12.55
N CYS A 73 11.37 10.00 -12.78
CA CYS A 73 10.04 9.40 -12.65
C CYS A 73 9.83 8.33 -13.71
N TRP A 74 10.25 8.58 -14.95
CA TRP A 74 10.18 7.60 -16.03
C TRP A 74 10.97 6.34 -15.70
N ASN A 75 12.28 6.50 -15.43
CA ASN A 75 13.23 5.42 -15.17
C ASN A 75 12.86 4.60 -13.94
N TYR A 76 12.40 5.24 -12.86
CA TYR A 76 11.91 4.51 -11.71
C TYR A 76 10.73 3.63 -12.09
N CYS A 77 9.75 4.15 -12.80
CA CYS A 77 8.49 3.45 -13.04
C CYS A 77 8.59 2.40 -14.16
N ILE A 78 9.33 2.67 -15.24
CA ILE A 78 9.37 1.82 -16.44
C ILE A 78 9.87 0.39 -16.18
N ALA A 79 10.67 0.21 -15.12
CA ALA A 79 11.17 -1.11 -14.72
C ALA A 79 10.07 -2.11 -14.36
N ASP A 80 8.94 -1.64 -13.82
CA ASP A 80 7.84 -2.48 -13.35
C ASP A 80 6.48 -2.08 -13.92
N CYS A 81 6.37 -0.90 -14.54
CA CYS A 81 5.15 -0.31 -15.07
C CYS A 81 5.37 0.03 -16.54
N GLU A 82 4.71 -0.71 -17.45
CA GLU A 82 4.90 -0.58 -18.90
C GLU A 82 4.67 0.84 -19.43
N ARG A 83 3.84 1.64 -18.75
CA ARG A 83 3.53 3.02 -19.12
C ARG A 83 4.48 4.06 -18.53
N GLY A 84 5.49 3.64 -17.77
CA GLY A 84 6.45 4.53 -17.14
C GLY A 84 5.84 5.40 -16.05
N GLY A 85 6.44 6.57 -15.84
CA GLY A 85 6.08 7.49 -14.76
C GLY A 85 6.04 8.93 -15.20
N VAL A 86 5.14 9.70 -14.59
CA VAL A 86 4.89 11.11 -14.90
C VAL A 86 5.16 12.01 -13.70
N CYS A 87 5.50 13.27 -13.95
CA CYS A 87 5.69 14.26 -12.89
C CYS A 87 4.37 15.00 -12.61
N LYS A 88 3.61 14.53 -11.61
CA LYS A 88 2.24 14.96 -11.36
C LYS A 88 2.16 16.12 -10.37
N LEU A 89 1.37 17.16 -10.70
CA LEU A 89 1.03 18.23 -9.76
C LEU A 89 0.04 17.71 -8.71
N MET A 90 0.40 17.86 -7.45
CA MET A 90 -0.41 17.48 -6.30
C MET A 90 -1.27 18.65 -5.82
N SER A 91 -2.34 18.36 -5.08
CA SER A 91 -3.24 19.39 -4.53
C SER A 91 -2.53 20.39 -3.60
N GLY A 92 -1.37 20.03 -3.04
CA GLY A 92 -0.52 20.91 -2.23
C GLY A 92 0.39 21.84 -3.04
N GLY A 93 0.30 21.85 -4.37
CA GLY A 93 1.10 22.70 -5.25
C GLY A 93 2.52 22.20 -5.52
N HIS A 94 2.92 21.05 -4.96
CA HIS A 94 4.18 20.40 -5.27
C HIS A 94 4.01 19.28 -6.30
N HIS A 95 5.09 18.94 -6.98
CA HIS A 95 5.11 17.84 -7.94
C HIS A 95 5.70 16.58 -7.33
N GLU A 96 5.10 15.44 -7.64
CA GLU A 96 5.57 14.11 -7.25
C GLU A 96 5.57 13.16 -8.44
N CYS A 97 6.50 12.20 -8.45
CA CYS A 97 6.49 11.13 -9.44
C CYS A 97 5.27 10.23 -9.21
N HIS A 98 4.53 9.96 -10.28
CA HIS A 98 3.41 9.04 -10.31
C HIS A 98 3.66 7.96 -11.36
N CYS A 99 3.69 6.68 -10.96
CA CYS A 99 3.78 5.59 -11.94
C CYS A 99 2.41 5.37 -12.58
N ALA A 100 2.35 5.44 -13.90
CA ALA A 100 1.11 5.30 -14.64
C ALA A 100 0.55 3.87 -14.56
N CYS A 101 -0.78 3.78 -14.57
CA CYS A 101 -1.50 2.61 -15.07
C CYS A 101 -1.60 2.76 -16.57
#